data_AF-A0A4S8LX82-F1
#
_entry.id   AF-A0A4S8LX82-F1
#
_cell.length_a   1.000
_cell.length_b   1.000
_cell.length_c   1.000
_cell.angle_alpha   90.00
_cell.angle_beta   90.00
_cell.angle_gamma   90.00
#
_symmetry.space_group_name_H-M   'P 1'
#
loop_
_entity.id
_entity.type
_entity.pdbx_description
1 polymer ?
#
loop_
_entity_poly.entity_id
_entity_poly.type
_entity_poly.pdbx_seq_one_letter_code
_entity_poly.pdbx_strand_id
1 'polypeptide(L)'
;MAPKLSPVWEHIHKGPNKYKNNKYHNQSWCKYCIAQAVQLRVNGYNERASAGEIREVPTFSEVSTEVHETLERSGDAEAVDFGSSVKVQTLQGQPEKLWKHLRNCVNAPLNVQQVAGADLDSRKKGSSSHSQGTVNTFVSPTPSVVPSPGIFTHAPLPNAAATPPDHPALRMPIPQYPNTSGF
;
A
#
# COMPACT_ATOMS: atom_id res chain seq x y z
N MET A 1 -1.60 1.34 30.55
CA MET A 1 -1.40 1.94 29.21
C MET A 1 -0.59 0.95 28.38
N ALA A 2 -1.17 0.34 27.33
CA ALA A 2 -0.41 -0.57 26.48
C ALA A 2 0.68 0.21 25.71
N PRO A 3 1.87 -0.36 25.49
CA PRO A 3 2.91 0.32 24.74
C PRO A 3 2.41 0.65 23.33
N LYS A 4 2.56 1.92 22.91
CA LYS A 4 2.21 2.34 21.55
C LYS A 4 3.03 1.52 20.55
N LEU A 5 2.35 0.84 19.63
CA LEU A 5 3.00 0.13 18.54
C LEU A 5 3.67 1.15 17.61
N SER A 6 4.81 0.79 17.01
CA SER A 6 5.46 1.62 16.00
C SER A 6 4.50 1.92 14.84
N PRO A 7 4.44 3.16 14.32
CA PRO A 7 3.54 3.52 13.21
C PRO A 7 3.75 2.69 11.94
N VAL A 8 4.95 2.12 11.75
CA VAL A 8 5.26 1.25 10.60
C VAL A 8 4.27 0.09 10.43
N TRP A 9 3.67 -0.38 11.51
CA TRP A 9 2.70 -1.47 11.48
C TRP A 9 1.38 -1.11 10.80
N GLU A 10 1.10 0.17 10.56
CA GLU A 10 -0.04 0.61 9.74
C GLU A 10 0.13 0.19 8.27
N HIS A 11 1.38 0.02 7.82
CA HIS A 11 1.74 -0.33 6.44
C HIS A 11 2.14 -1.80 6.24
N ILE A 12 2.20 -2.56 7.33
CA ILE A 12 2.72 -3.93 7.36
C ILE A 12 1.65 -4.89 7.86
N HIS A 13 1.42 -5.98 7.13
CA HIS A 13 0.61 -7.10 7.58
C HIS A 13 1.43 -7.98 8.53
N LYS A 14 0.84 -8.34 9.67
CA LYS A 14 1.48 -9.18 10.69
C LYS A 14 1.14 -10.63 10.41
N GLY A 15 2.15 -11.47 10.17
CA GLY A 15 1.95 -12.90 10.08
C GLY A 15 1.53 -13.52 11.43
N PRO A 16 0.89 -14.69 11.38
CA PRO A 16 0.36 -15.37 12.57
C PRO A 16 1.46 -15.84 13.53
N ASN A 17 2.65 -16.12 12.99
CA ASN A 17 3.77 -16.67 13.76
C ASN A 17 4.55 -15.58 14.52
N LYS A 18 4.53 -15.69 15.86
CA LYS A 18 5.44 -14.99 16.76
C LYS A 18 6.58 -15.92 17.15
N TYR A 19 7.83 -15.44 17.19
CA TYR A 19 8.92 -16.24 17.75
C TYR A 19 8.69 -16.42 19.25
N LYS A 20 8.83 -17.65 19.76
CA LYS A 20 8.96 -17.88 21.20
C LYS A 20 10.20 -17.11 21.68
N ASN A 21 10.01 -16.15 22.59
CA ASN A 21 11.06 -15.30 23.19
C ASN A 21 11.49 -14.03 22.42
N ASN A 22 10.81 -13.62 21.34
CA ASN A 22 11.11 -12.33 20.68
C ASN A 22 9.94 -11.35 20.77
N LYS A 23 10.24 -10.06 20.96
CA LYS A 23 9.24 -8.97 20.99
C LYS A 23 8.63 -8.70 19.60
N TYR A 24 9.21 -9.26 18.55
CA TYR A 24 8.89 -8.98 17.14
C TYR A 24 8.27 -10.20 16.42
N HIS A 25 7.45 -9.94 15.39
CA HIS A 25 6.87 -10.98 14.53
C HIS A 25 7.95 -11.63 13.64
N ASN A 26 7.84 -12.95 13.40
CA ASN A 26 8.75 -13.68 12.52
C ASN A 26 8.51 -13.36 11.06
N GLN A 27 7.23 -13.32 10.71
CA GLN A 27 6.76 -13.13 9.34
C GLN A 27 5.90 -11.89 9.32
N SER A 28 6.21 -11.01 8.39
CA SER A 28 5.42 -9.81 8.11
C SER A 28 5.56 -9.46 6.64
N TRP A 29 4.53 -8.86 6.08
CA TRP A 29 4.48 -8.59 4.64
C TRP A 29 4.04 -7.15 4.39
N CYS A 30 4.60 -6.53 3.35
CA CYS A 30 4.22 -5.19 2.94
C CYS A 30 2.78 -5.19 2.40
N LYS A 31 1.88 -4.39 2.98
CA LYS A 31 0.47 -4.33 2.55
C LYS A 31 0.33 -3.89 1.09
N TYR A 32 1.25 -3.07 0.60
CA TYR A 32 1.25 -2.61 -0.79
C TYR A 32 1.69 -3.70 -1.78
N CYS A 33 2.67 -4.52 -1.41
CA CYS A 33 3.03 -5.69 -2.21
C CYS A 33 1.90 -6.73 -2.23
N ILE A 34 1.20 -6.91 -1.11
CA ILE A 34 0.01 -7.77 -1.05
C ILE A 34 -1.08 -7.23 -1.99
N ALA A 35 -1.38 -5.93 -1.93
CA ALA A 35 -2.38 -5.33 -2.81
C ALA A 35 -2.05 -5.56 -4.30
N GLN A 36 -0.77 -5.43 -4.68
CA GLN A 36 -0.33 -5.70 -6.04
C GLN A 36 -0.50 -7.18 -6.43
N ALA A 37 -0.19 -8.11 -5.53
CA ALA A 37 -0.40 -9.54 -5.76
C ALA A 37 -1.90 -9.87 -5.93
N VAL A 38 -2.77 -9.26 -5.13
CA VAL A 38 -4.23 -9.41 -5.25
C VAL A 38 -4.71 -8.89 -6.60
N GLN A 39 -4.29 -7.69 -7.01
CA GLN A 39 -4.67 -7.13 -8.32
C GLN A 39 -4.22 -8.01 -9.48
N LEU A 40 -2.99 -8.54 -9.43
CA LEU A 40 -2.49 -9.46 -10.45
C LEU A 40 -3.35 -10.73 -10.53
N ARG A 41 -3.74 -11.30 -9.39
CA ARG A 41 -4.62 -12.47 -9.34
C ARG A 41 -6.01 -12.18 -9.89
N VAL A 42 -6.61 -11.05 -9.51
CA VAL A 42 -7.90 -10.61 -10.05
C VAL A 42 -7.84 -10.47 -11.57
N ASN A 43 -6.78 -9.86 -12.10
CA ASN A 43 -6.59 -9.73 -13.55
C ASN A 43 -6.49 -11.10 -14.24
N GLY A 44 -5.73 -12.03 -13.66
CA GLY A 44 -5.64 -13.39 -14.18
C GLY A 44 -6.99 -14.13 -14.17
N TYR A 45 -7.82 -13.94 -13.15
CA TYR A 45 -9.18 -14.49 -13.14
C TYR A 45 -10.08 -13.87 -14.22
N ASN A 46 -10.01 -12.56 -14.40
CA ASN A 46 -10.77 -11.86 -15.45
C ASN A 46 -10.36 -12.32 -16.85
N GLU A 47 -9.05 -12.49 -17.11
CA GLU A 47 -8.53 -12.99 -18.38
C GLU A 47 -9.06 -14.40 -18.66
N ARG A 48 -9.00 -15.30 -17.67
CA ARG A 48 -9.53 -16.67 -17.79
C ARG A 48 -11.04 -16.70 -17.99
N ALA A 49 -11.79 -15.82 -17.34
CA ALA A 49 -13.23 -15.69 -17.56
C ALA A 49 -13.54 -15.19 -18.98
N SER A 50 -12.78 -14.20 -19.46
CA SER A 50 -12.93 -13.67 -20.83
C SER A 50 -12.58 -14.71 -21.91
N ALA A 51 -11.66 -15.63 -21.60
CA ALA A 51 -11.33 -16.78 -22.43
C ALA A 51 -12.34 -17.94 -22.33
N GLY A 52 -13.35 -17.83 -21.45
CA GLY A 52 -14.36 -18.87 -21.24
C GLY A 52 -13.88 -20.09 -20.44
N GLU A 53 -12.70 -20.02 -19.80
CA GLU A 53 -12.14 -21.12 -19.00
C GLU A 53 -12.85 -21.29 -17.66
N ILE A 54 -13.35 -20.20 -17.09
CA ILE A 54 -14.11 -20.19 -15.84
C ILE A 54 -15.46 -19.51 -16.06
N ARG A 55 -16.47 -20.00 -15.34
CA ARG A 55 -17.84 -19.47 -15.42
C ARG A 55 -18.06 -18.28 -14.49
N GLU A 56 -17.33 -18.24 -13.38
CA GLU A 56 -17.50 -17.23 -12.34
C GLU A 56 -16.14 -16.70 -11.91
N VAL A 57 -16.05 -15.38 -11.79
CA VAL A 57 -14.86 -14.68 -11.29
C VAL A 57 -14.97 -14.57 -9.78
N PRO A 58 -13.96 -15.01 -9.00
CA PRO A 58 -13.95 -14.83 -7.56
C PRO A 58 -14.03 -13.35 -7.19
N THR A 59 -14.74 -13.06 -6.11
CA THR A 59 -14.81 -11.71 -5.56
C THR A 59 -13.44 -11.23 -5.09
N PHE A 60 -13.25 -9.92 -5.02
CA PHE A 60 -12.01 -9.33 -4.51
C PHE A 60 -11.64 -9.85 -3.11
N SER A 61 -12.64 -10.08 -2.25
CA SER A 61 -12.42 -10.62 -0.91
C SER A 61 -11.87 -12.05 -0.94
N GLU A 62 -12.41 -12.90 -1.82
CA GLU A 62 -11.94 -14.28 -1.98
C GLU A 62 -10.51 -14.32 -2.50
N VAL A 63 -10.19 -13.51 -3.52
CA VAL A 63 -8.81 -13.40 -4.03
C VAL A 63 -7.86 -12.86 -2.97
N SER A 64 -8.30 -11.87 -2.18
CA SER A 64 -7.49 -11.35 -1.07
C SER A 64 -7.19 -12.45 -0.04
N THR A 65 -8.18 -13.25 0.32
CA THR A 65 -7.99 -14.41 1.23
C THR A 65 -7.00 -15.41 0.64
N GLU A 66 -7.16 -15.80 -0.63
CA GLU A 66 -6.25 -16.73 -1.31
C GLU A 66 -4.79 -16.25 -1.28
N VAL A 67 -4.56 -14.95 -1.51
CA VAL A 67 -3.21 -14.36 -1.45
C VAL A 67 -2.62 -14.47 -0.04
N HIS A 68 -3.39 -14.14 1.00
CA HIS A 68 -2.93 -14.25 2.38
C HIS A 68 -2.65 -15.71 2.77
N GLU A 69 -3.54 -16.63 2.44
CA GLU A 69 -3.34 -18.06 2.68
C GLU A 69 -2.10 -18.60 1.96
N THR A 70 -1.82 -18.12 0.76
CA THR A 70 -0.62 -18.50 0.00
C THR A 70 0.65 -17.98 0.69
N LEU A 71 0.65 -16.75 1.20
CA LEU A 71 1.75 -16.20 1.97
C LEU A 71 1.99 -16.99 3.26
N GLU A 72 0.92 -17.33 3.98
CA GLU A 72 1.00 -18.10 5.23
C GLU A 72 1.48 -19.54 4.99
N ARG A 73 0.96 -20.20 3.95
CA ARG A 73 1.37 -21.57 3.57
C ARG A 73 2.83 -21.65 3.14
N SER A 74 3.37 -20.56 2.59
CA SER A 74 4.78 -20.50 2.19
C SER A 74 5.75 -20.51 3.38
N GLY A 75 5.24 -20.33 4.61
CA GLY A 75 6.02 -20.45 5.84
C GLY A 75 7.23 -19.52 5.84
N ASP A 76 8.42 -20.10 6.00
CA ASP A 76 9.68 -19.37 6.13
C ASP A 76 10.35 -19.01 4.79
N ALA A 77 9.64 -19.15 3.67
CA ALA A 77 10.13 -18.70 2.38
C ALA A 77 10.51 -17.22 2.42
N GLU A 78 11.67 -16.87 1.88
CA GLU A 78 12.16 -15.48 1.83
C GLU A 78 11.25 -14.58 0.99
N ALA A 79 10.67 -15.13 -0.08
CA ALA A 79 9.70 -14.44 -0.91
C ALA A 79 8.74 -15.44 -1.57
N VAL A 80 7.52 -14.96 -1.82
CA VAL A 80 6.49 -15.69 -2.58
C VAL A 80 6.31 -14.99 -3.91
N ASP A 81 6.41 -15.75 -5.00
CA ASP A 81 6.25 -15.27 -6.37
C ASP A 81 4.80 -15.42 -6.82
N PHE A 82 4.18 -14.32 -7.26
CA PHE A 82 2.83 -14.30 -7.81
C PHE A 82 2.82 -14.17 -9.34
N GLY A 83 3.99 -14.20 -9.99
CA GLY A 83 4.14 -14.03 -11.44
C GLY A 83 4.35 -12.57 -11.86
N SER A 84 4.65 -12.36 -13.15
CA SER A 84 4.84 -11.04 -13.79
C SER A 84 5.63 -10.02 -12.95
N SER A 85 6.72 -10.50 -12.32
CA SER A 85 7.62 -9.72 -11.46
C SER A 85 7.05 -9.27 -10.10
N VAL A 86 5.84 -9.68 -9.72
CA VAL A 86 5.25 -9.39 -8.41
C VAL A 86 5.73 -10.44 -7.40
N LYS A 87 6.67 -10.03 -6.56
CA LYS A 87 7.18 -10.83 -5.44
C LYS A 87 6.83 -10.18 -4.12
N VAL A 88 6.30 -10.96 -3.19
CA VAL A 88 6.04 -10.51 -1.82
C VAL A 88 7.12 -11.11 -0.92
N GLN A 89 7.99 -10.24 -0.41
CA GLN A 89 9.07 -10.65 0.50
C GLN A 89 8.54 -10.85 1.92
N THR A 90 9.02 -11.90 2.57
CA THR A 90 8.83 -12.13 4.01
C THR A 90 9.81 -11.24 4.77
N LEU A 91 9.27 -10.29 5.52
CA LEU A 91 10.02 -9.29 6.27
C LEU A 91 10.10 -9.68 7.75
N GLN A 92 11.24 -9.41 8.36
CA GLN A 92 11.41 -9.50 9.80
C GLN A 92 10.67 -8.34 10.49
N GLY A 93 9.96 -8.61 11.58
CA GLY A 93 9.14 -7.63 12.30
C GLY A 93 9.88 -6.53 13.06
N GLN A 94 11.16 -6.27 12.76
CA GLN A 94 11.94 -5.20 13.39
C GLN A 94 11.58 -3.85 12.73
N PRO A 95 11.12 -2.83 13.47
CA PRO A 95 10.63 -1.58 12.89
C PRO A 95 11.59 -0.89 11.91
N GLU A 96 12.89 -0.90 12.20
CA GLU A 96 13.91 -0.31 11.31
C GLU A 96 14.01 -1.04 9.97
N LYS A 97 13.97 -2.39 9.98
CA LYS A 97 13.98 -3.20 8.74
C LYS A 97 12.72 -2.96 7.92
N LEU A 98 11.58 -2.85 8.59
CA LEU A 98 10.29 -2.56 7.94
C LEU A 98 10.30 -1.18 7.27
N TRP A 99 10.77 -0.14 7.96
CA TRP A 99 10.92 1.18 7.35
C TRP A 99 11.91 1.19 6.20
N LYS A 100 13.05 0.49 6.32
CA LYS A 100 14.03 0.36 5.24
C LYS A 100 13.41 -0.28 4.00
N HIS A 101 12.58 -1.31 4.17
CA HIS A 101 11.83 -1.90 3.07
C HIS A 101 10.86 -0.90 2.45
N LEU A 102 10.00 -0.25 3.24
CA LEU A 102 8.99 0.70 2.75
C LEU A 102 9.59 1.86 1.98
N ARG A 103 10.73 2.40 2.41
CA ARG A 103 11.44 3.49 1.70
C ARG A 103 11.81 3.12 0.27
N ASN A 104 12.15 1.86 0.03
CA ASN A 104 12.63 1.37 -1.26
C ASN A 104 11.55 0.57 -2.03
N CYS A 105 10.35 0.44 -1.47
CA CYS A 105 9.29 -0.40 -2.02
C CYS A 105 8.60 0.33 -3.18
N VAL A 106 8.74 -0.19 -4.40
CA VAL A 106 8.13 0.38 -5.62
C VAL A 106 6.60 0.42 -5.53
N ASN A 107 5.99 -0.53 -4.83
CA ASN A 107 4.54 -0.59 -4.66
C ASN A 107 4.03 0.37 -3.58
N ALA A 108 4.90 0.87 -2.69
CA ALA A 108 4.47 1.78 -1.64
C ALA A 108 4.22 3.18 -2.22
N PRO A 109 3.12 3.86 -1.84
CA PRO A 109 2.87 5.25 -2.21
C PRO A 109 4.03 6.18 -1.82
N LEU A 110 4.27 7.22 -2.63
CA LEU A 110 5.41 8.14 -2.44
C LEU A 110 5.42 8.78 -1.05
N ASN A 111 4.27 9.17 -0.52
CA ASN A 111 4.15 9.74 0.83
C ASN A 111 4.63 8.76 1.91
N VAL A 112 4.38 7.45 1.74
CA VAL A 112 4.82 6.42 2.68
C VAL A 112 6.33 6.20 2.57
N GLN A 113 6.87 6.23 1.35
CA GLN A 113 8.33 6.17 1.14
C GLN A 113 9.04 7.37 1.80
N GLN A 114 8.46 8.57 1.69
CA GLN A 114 8.96 9.79 2.33
C GLN A 114 8.90 9.72 3.85
N VAL A 115 7.79 9.27 4.44
CA VAL A 115 7.66 9.05 5.89
C VAL A 115 8.68 8.03 6.38
N ALA A 116 8.89 6.94 5.63
CA ALA A 116 9.91 5.94 5.94
C ALA A 116 11.33 6.53 5.92
N GLY A 117 11.63 7.39 4.94
CA GLY A 117 12.90 8.13 4.87
C GLY A 117 13.10 9.02 6.09
N ALA A 118 12.10 9.85 6.42
CA ALA A 118 12.15 10.77 7.55
C ALA A 118 12.33 10.06 8.91
N ASP A 119 11.65 8.92 9.13
CA ASP A 119 11.80 8.12 10.36
C ASP A 119 13.23 7.56 10.48
N LEU A 120 13.77 7.01 9.39
CA LEU A 120 15.14 6.47 9.37
C LEU A 120 16.21 7.55 9.58
N ASP A 121 16.04 8.73 8.99
CA ASP A 121 16.99 9.84 9.15
C ASP A 121 16.93 10.45 10.55
N SER A 122 15.73 10.51 11.14
CA SER A 122 15.54 10.97 12.53
C SER A 122 16.24 10.04 13.53
N ARG A 123 16.20 8.71 13.29
CA ARG A 123 16.93 7.73 14.10
C ARG A 123 18.45 7.91 14.01
N LYS A 124 18.98 8.16 12.81
CA LYS A 124 20.43 8.42 12.63
C LYS A 124 20.89 9.66 13.42
N LYS A 125 20.11 10.74 13.39
CA LYS A 125 20.40 11.97 14.16
C LYS A 125 20.34 11.72 15.67
N GLY A 126 19.39 10.91 16.14
CA GLY A 126 19.28 10.51 17.54
C GLY A 126 20.45 9.63 18.02
N SER A 127 20.94 8.73 17.18
CA SER A 127 22.09 7.87 17.50
C SER A 127 23.45 8.58 17.46
N SER A 128 23.58 9.71 16.73
CA SER A 128 24.80 10.54 16.74
C SER A 128 24.87 11.57 17.87
N SER A 129 23.88 11.65 18.76
CA SER A 129 23.86 12.65 19.86
C SER A 129 24.34 12.11 21.23
N HIS A 130 25.25 11.13 21.25
CA HIS A 130 25.95 10.71 22.48
C HIS A 130 27.42 11.15 22.47
N SER A 131 27.62 12.46 22.53
CA SER A 131 28.85 13.11 23.02
C SER A 131 28.61 14.62 23.10
N GLN A 132 27.66 15.04 23.93
CA GLN A 132 27.68 16.41 24.42
C GLN A 132 28.53 16.44 25.68
N GLY A 133 29.84 16.62 25.47
CA GLY A 133 30.68 17.23 26.49
C GLY A 133 30.08 18.59 26.84
N THR A 134 29.92 18.83 28.14
CA THR A 134 29.53 20.12 28.70
C THR A 134 30.44 21.21 28.17
N VAL A 135 29.94 22.04 27.26
CA VAL A 135 30.57 23.33 26.95
C VAL A 135 29.57 24.39 27.39
N ASN A 136 29.83 24.95 28.57
CA ASN A 136 29.22 26.18 29.02
C ASN A 136 29.70 27.30 28.10
N THR A 137 28.90 27.66 27.09
CA THR A 137 29.08 28.93 26.38
C THR A 137 27.92 29.83 26.72
N PHE A 138 28.21 30.76 27.62
CA PHE A 138 27.42 31.95 27.90
C PHE A 138 27.37 32.80 26.61
N VAL A 139 26.18 33.04 26.06
CA VAL A 139 25.99 34.10 25.05
C VAL A 139 24.72 34.87 25.41
N SER A 140 24.89 36.17 25.64
CA SER A 140 23.85 37.13 26.01
C SER A 140 22.84 37.37 24.88
N PRO A 141 21.60 37.82 25.19
CA PRO A 141 20.55 37.98 24.20
C PRO A 141 20.66 39.33 23.50
N THR A 142 20.43 39.37 22.19
CA THR A 142 19.98 40.57 21.50
C THR A 142 18.77 40.23 20.62
N PRO A 143 17.71 41.06 20.64
CA PRO A 143 16.46 40.79 19.94
C PRO A 143 16.49 41.39 18.53
N SER A 144 15.80 40.76 17.57
CA SER A 144 15.21 41.32 16.33
C SER A 144 15.13 40.21 15.27
N VAL A 145 14.13 40.07 14.39
CA VAL A 145 12.89 40.77 14.07
C VAL A 145 12.07 39.76 13.26
N VAL A 146 10.75 39.73 13.45
CA VAL A 146 9.79 38.90 12.70
C VAL A 146 9.52 39.53 11.33
N PRO A 147 9.33 38.72 10.28
CA PRO A 147 8.26 39.03 9.34
C PRO A 147 7.32 37.83 9.12
N SER A 148 6.02 38.06 9.32
CA SER A 148 4.92 37.20 8.83
C SER A 148 4.37 37.76 7.49
N PRO A 149 3.34 37.16 6.88
CA PRO A 149 3.39 36.01 5.97
C PRO A 149 3.01 36.42 4.52
N GLY A 150 3.65 35.80 3.53
CA GLY A 150 3.28 35.99 2.12
C GLY A 150 2.09 35.11 1.73
N ILE A 151 0.94 35.76 1.54
CA ILE A 151 -0.28 35.22 0.93
C ILE A 151 0.04 34.84 -0.53
N PHE A 152 -0.10 33.57 -0.89
CA PHE A 152 -0.25 33.16 -2.30
C PHE A 152 -1.68 32.73 -2.55
N THR A 153 -2.33 33.58 -3.34
CA THR A 153 -3.71 33.56 -3.78
C THR A 153 -4.02 32.30 -4.60
N HIS A 154 -5.19 31.72 -4.33
CA HIS A 154 -5.78 30.60 -5.06
C HIS A 154 -5.98 30.94 -6.55
N ALA A 155 -5.55 30.05 -7.44
CA ALA A 155 -6.02 30.01 -8.83
C ALA A 155 -7.10 28.91 -8.95
N PRO A 156 -8.34 29.23 -9.37
CA PRO A 156 -9.36 28.22 -9.61
C PRO A 156 -9.12 27.48 -10.92
N LEU A 157 -9.26 26.15 -10.87
CA LEU A 157 -9.35 25.27 -12.04
C LEU A 157 -10.58 25.66 -12.87
N PRO A 158 -10.48 25.74 -14.21
CA PRO A 158 -11.64 26.02 -15.05
C PRO A 158 -12.61 24.83 -15.06
N ASN A 159 -13.83 25.10 -14.61
CA ASN A 159 -15.00 24.26 -14.86
C ASN A 159 -15.21 24.13 -16.39
N ALA A 160 -14.90 22.96 -16.95
CA ALA A 160 -15.42 22.57 -18.25
C ALA A 160 -16.74 21.82 -18.05
N ALA A 161 -17.84 22.57 -18.03
CA ALA A 161 -19.17 22.07 -18.30
C ALA A 161 -19.56 22.53 -19.71
N ALA A 162 -19.60 21.59 -20.67
CA ALA A 162 -20.28 21.70 -21.96
C ALA A 162 -20.26 20.31 -22.61
N THR A 163 -21.28 19.46 -22.45
CA THR A 163 -22.49 19.32 -23.29
C THR A 163 -22.44 17.90 -23.90
N PRO A 164 -23.51 17.11 -23.85
CA PRO A 164 -23.50 15.70 -24.26
C PRO A 164 -23.47 15.58 -25.79
N PRO A 165 -22.72 14.63 -26.37
CA PRO A 165 -22.95 14.25 -27.76
C PRO A 165 -24.14 13.28 -27.85
N ASP A 166 -25.09 13.69 -28.67
CA ASP A 166 -26.15 12.94 -29.34
C ASP A 166 -25.98 11.40 -29.37
N HIS A 167 -27.04 10.72 -28.92
CA HIS A 167 -27.32 9.34 -29.30
C HIS A 167 -27.35 9.19 -30.83
N PRO A 168 -26.83 8.07 -31.34
CA PRO A 168 -27.68 7.22 -32.16
C PRO A 168 -27.97 5.93 -31.40
N ALA A 169 -29.26 5.71 -31.14
CA ALA A 169 -29.76 4.46 -30.61
C ALA A 169 -29.34 3.30 -31.53
N LEU A 170 -28.38 2.49 -31.10
CA LEU A 170 -28.23 1.14 -31.61
C LEU A 170 -29.42 0.32 -31.08
N ARG A 171 -30.50 0.34 -31.87
CA ARG A 171 -31.57 -0.66 -31.81
C ARG A 171 -30.92 -2.04 -31.93
N MET A 172 -30.77 -2.75 -30.81
CA MET A 172 -30.62 -4.20 -30.88
C MET A 172 -31.96 -4.78 -31.39
N PRO A 173 -31.96 -5.66 -32.41
CA PRO A 173 -33.15 -6.41 -32.76
C PRO A 173 -33.52 -7.33 -31.59
N ILE A 174 -34.78 -7.23 -31.15
CA ILE A 174 -35.41 -8.16 -30.21
C ILE A 174 -35.42 -9.54 -30.88
N PRO A 175 -34.94 -10.62 -30.22
CA PRO A 175 -35.15 -11.97 -30.71
C PRO A 175 -36.66 -12.26 -30.78
N GLN A 176 -37.18 -12.40 -32.00
CA GLN A 176 -38.51 -12.96 -32.19
C GLN A 176 -38.42 -14.47 -31.92
N TYR A 177 -38.91 -14.89 -30.76
CA TYR A 177 -39.22 -16.29 -30.51
C TYR A 177 -40.36 -16.71 -31.44
N PRO A 178 -40.23 -17.78 -32.24
CA PRO A 178 -41.37 -18.34 -32.93
C PRO A 178 -42.34 -18.90 -31.89
N ASN A 179 -43.56 -18.36 -31.95
CA ASN A 179 -44.72 -18.79 -31.19
C ASN A 179 -45.11 -20.20 -31.67
N THR A 180 -44.67 -21.25 -30.97
CA THR A 180 -45.22 -22.59 -31.14
C THR A 180 -46.50 -22.69 -30.32
N SER A 181 -47.57 -22.13 -30.86
CA SER A 181 -48.92 -22.60 -30.56
C SER A 181 -49.12 -23.91 -31.33
N GLY A 182 -49.21 -25.02 -30.60
CA GLY A 182 -49.49 -26.35 -31.13
C GLY A 182 -50.14 -27.21 -30.07
N PHE A 183 -51.45 -27.05 -29.92
CA PHE A 183 -52.37 -28.08 -29.45
C PHE A 183 -52.92 -28.81 -30.68
#